data_AF-A0A1M4MZX8-F1
#
_entry.id   AF-A0A1M4MZX8-F1
#
_cell.length_a   1.000
_cell.length_b   1.000
_cell.length_c   1.000
_cell.angle_alpha   90.00
_cell.angle_beta   90.00
_cell.angle_gamma   90.00
#
_symmetry.space_group_name_H-M   'P 1'
#
loop_
_entity.id
_entity.type
_entity.pdbx_description
1 polymer ?
#
loop_
_entity_poly.entity_id
_entity_poly.type
_entity_poly.pdbx_seq_one_letter_code
_entity_poly.pdbx_strand_id
1 'polypeptide(L)'
;MHPDLETQPLARIRWAKLQAQREVLMEVFDEAHRIGRAAEFLKDSRVLPLCELILNGASSYEGAVLLLSEGFAERGSFVVRRGPLSGRTVVTFDPSPEGQSWFDDIREWKQDLFDAGLTDLVTDTFVVDNGHGVVATRTMVEIALEIGDGALLKRLVDPAAPLGVCQGLDIEDRVMPEARREALEQWLGESAPRSGAAIVDLGGVLRGFSVRVE
;
A
#
# COMPACT_ATOMS: atom_id res chain seq x y z
N MET A 1 -26.98 15.12 13.34
CA MET A 1 -25.60 15.59 13.54
C MET A 1 -24.70 14.37 13.59
N HIS A 2 -24.37 13.88 12.41
CA HIS A 2 -23.24 13.04 12.04
C HIS A 2 -23.13 13.34 10.54
N PRO A 3 -22.07 13.99 10.06
CA PRO A 3 -21.96 14.26 8.63
C PRO A 3 -21.65 12.92 7.94
N ASP A 4 -22.46 12.60 6.94
CA ASP A 4 -22.30 11.45 6.05
C ASP A 4 -20.86 11.35 5.52
N LEU A 5 -20.10 10.37 6.02
CA LEU A 5 -18.82 9.94 5.46
C LEU A 5 -18.99 9.10 4.17
N GLU A 6 -20.22 8.96 3.67
CA GLU A 6 -20.58 8.23 2.44
C GLU A 6 -20.72 9.14 1.19
N THR A 7 -20.12 10.32 1.19
CA THR A 7 -20.12 11.16 -0.01
C THR A 7 -18.99 10.72 -0.95
N GLN A 8 -19.36 9.88 -1.94
CA GLN A 8 -19.04 9.82 -3.39
C GLN A 8 -17.61 9.69 -4.02
N PRO A 9 -16.47 10.25 -3.55
CA PRO A 9 -15.16 9.93 -4.17
C PRO A 9 -14.54 8.62 -3.67
N LEU A 10 -14.63 8.32 -2.37
CA LEU A 10 -14.01 7.13 -1.76
C LEU A 10 -14.62 5.81 -2.25
N ALA A 11 -15.93 5.78 -2.50
CA ALA A 11 -16.61 4.61 -3.06
C ALA A 11 -16.20 4.33 -4.52
N ARG A 12 -15.94 5.38 -5.31
CA ARG A 12 -15.45 5.25 -6.70
C ARG A 12 -13.98 4.82 -6.75
N ILE A 13 -13.15 5.37 -5.86
CA ILE A 13 -11.77 4.94 -5.65
C ILE A 13 -11.72 3.47 -5.23
N ARG A 14 -12.59 3.06 -4.30
CA ARG A 14 -12.73 1.66 -3.87
C ARG A 14 -13.15 0.75 -5.01
N TRP A 15 -14.08 1.17 -5.87
CA TRP A 15 -14.48 0.41 -7.06
C TRP A 15 -13.39 0.32 -8.13
N ALA A 16 -12.63 1.39 -8.36
CA ALA A 16 -11.51 1.40 -9.29
C ALA A 16 -10.33 0.54 -8.77
N LYS A 17 -10.04 0.62 -7.46
CA LYS A 17 -9.06 -0.24 -6.78
C LYS A 17 -9.50 -1.70 -6.87
N LEU A 18 -10.75 -2.01 -6.55
CA LEU A 18 -11.32 -3.36 -6.73
C LEU A 18 -11.39 -3.82 -8.18
N GLN A 19 -11.54 -2.94 -9.19
CA GLN A 19 -11.52 -3.32 -10.61
C GLN A 19 -10.10 -3.56 -11.14
N ALA A 20 -9.15 -2.67 -10.84
CA ALA A 20 -7.73 -2.90 -11.13
C ALA A 20 -7.23 -4.17 -10.43
N GLN A 21 -7.68 -4.40 -9.20
CA GLN A 21 -7.41 -5.62 -8.45
C GLN A 21 -8.24 -6.81 -8.93
N ARG A 22 -9.40 -6.62 -9.57
CA ARG A 22 -10.18 -7.71 -10.17
C ARG A 22 -9.46 -8.30 -11.36
N GLU A 23 -8.77 -7.48 -12.16
CA GLU A 23 -7.93 -7.97 -13.24
C GLU A 23 -6.79 -8.84 -12.69
N VAL A 24 -6.12 -8.40 -11.61
CA VAL A 24 -5.09 -9.22 -10.92
C VAL A 24 -5.70 -10.44 -10.19
N LEU A 25 -6.86 -10.31 -9.54
CA LEU A 25 -7.58 -11.40 -8.85
C LEU A 25 -8.02 -12.50 -9.83
N MET A 26 -8.34 -12.14 -11.07
CA MET A 26 -8.69 -13.09 -12.14
C MET A 26 -7.46 -13.79 -12.73
N GLU A 27 -6.27 -13.22 -12.58
CA GLU A 27 -4.99 -13.84 -12.97
C GLU A 27 -4.44 -14.80 -11.89
N VAL A 28 -4.75 -14.55 -10.60
CA VAL A 28 -4.21 -15.32 -9.47
C VAL A 28 -5.12 -16.49 -9.03
N PHE A 29 -6.44 -16.38 -9.20
CA PHE A 29 -7.37 -17.43 -8.77
C PHE A 29 -8.05 -18.12 -9.97
N ASP A 30 -7.63 -19.35 -10.29
CA ASP A 30 -8.18 -20.14 -11.41
C ASP A 30 -9.64 -20.61 -11.21
N GLU A 31 -10.13 -20.61 -9.96
CA GLU A 31 -11.48 -21.08 -9.62
C GLU A 31 -12.42 -19.91 -9.27
N ALA A 32 -13.51 -19.76 -10.02
CA ALA A 32 -14.54 -18.73 -9.81
C ALA A 32 -15.11 -18.70 -8.37
N HIS A 33 -15.14 -19.85 -7.69
CA HIS A 33 -15.56 -19.93 -6.29
C HIS A 33 -14.55 -19.28 -5.33
N ARG A 34 -13.24 -19.45 -5.59
CA ARG A 34 -12.17 -18.82 -4.79
C ARG A 34 -12.12 -17.31 -5.03
N ILE A 35 -12.33 -16.87 -6.28
CA ILE A 35 -12.49 -15.45 -6.61
C ILE A 35 -13.64 -14.83 -5.81
N GLY A 36 -14.80 -15.50 -5.74
CA GLY A 36 -15.96 -15.00 -4.99
C GLY A 36 -15.68 -14.84 -3.49
N ARG A 37 -14.99 -15.79 -2.87
CA ARG A 37 -14.61 -15.72 -1.45
C ARG A 37 -13.53 -14.68 -1.17
N ALA A 38 -12.52 -14.58 -2.04
CA ALA A 38 -11.49 -13.55 -1.95
C ALA A 38 -12.09 -12.15 -2.12
N ALA A 39 -12.98 -11.97 -3.08
CA ALA A 39 -13.71 -10.71 -3.29
C ALA A 39 -14.58 -10.35 -2.07
N GLU A 40 -15.28 -11.32 -1.47
CA GLU A 40 -16.06 -11.10 -0.24
C GLU A 40 -15.17 -10.68 0.92
N PHE A 41 -14.03 -11.35 1.09
CA PHE A 41 -13.06 -11.05 2.13
C PHE A 41 -12.44 -9.65 1.96
N LEU A 42 -12.11 -9.26 0.73
CA LEU A 42 -11.62 -7.93 0.37
C LEU A 42 -12.70 -6.83 0.42
N LYS A 43 -13.98 -7.17 0.71
CA LYS A 43 -14.98 -6.14 1.01
C LYS A 43 -14.69 -5.44 2.33
N ASP A 44 -14.00 -6.05 3.29
CA ASP A 44 -13.53 -5.29 4.44
C ASP A 44 -12.41 -4.33 3.98
N SER A 45 -12.69 -3.03 4.05
CA SER A 45 -11.78 -2.00 3.53
C SER A 45 -10.46 -1.92 4.29
N ARG A 46 -10.36 -2.54 5.46
CA ARG A 46 -9.15 -2.54 6.31
C ARG A 46 -8.19 -3.65 5.93
N VAL A 47 -8.71 -4.78 5.44
CA VAL A 47 -7.92 -5.99 5.13
C VAL A 47 -6.80 -5.66 4.17
N LEU A 48 -7.13 -5.10 3.01
CA LEU A 48 -6.15 -4.94 1.96
C LEU A 48 -5.07 -3.89 2.27
N PRO A 49 -5.40 -2.67 2.75
CA PRO A 49 -4.38 -1.75 3.21
C PRO A 49 -3.46 -2.33 4.27
N LEU A 50 -3.99 -3.14 5.19
CA LEU A 50 -3.18 -3.75 6.23
C LEU A 50 -2.29 -4.85 5.69
N CYS A 51 -2.80 -5.70 4.78
CA CYS A 51 -1.98 -6.69 4.09
C CYS A 51 -0.86 -6.03 3.27
N GLU A 52 -1.15 -4.97 2.52
CA GLU A 52 -0.16 -4.16 1.80
C GLU A 52 0.91 -3.65 2.80
N LEU A 53 0.49 -3.04 3.91
CA LEU A 53 1.40 -2.47 4.88
C LEU A 53 2.31 -3.52 5.56
N ILE A 54 1.75 -4.67 5.95
CA ILE A 54 2.48 -5.72 6.66
C ILE A 54 3.37 -6.54 5.71
N LEU A 55 2.85 -6.93 4.54
CA LEU A 55 3.57 -7.81 3.61
C LEU A 55 4.56 -7.05 2.73
N ASN A 56 4.21 -5.82 2.32
CA ASN A 56 5.03 -5.01 1.42
C ASN A 56 5.70 -3.82 2.11
N GLY A 57 5.36 -3.52 3.35
CA GLY A 57 5.91 -2.37 4.07
C GLY A 57 5.41 -1.02 3.57
N ALA A 58 4.33 -0.98 2.78
CA ALA A 58 3.74 0.26 2.27
C ALA A 58 2.25 0.11 1.98
N SER A 59 1.50 1.22 1.99
CA SER A 59 0.10 1.25 1.55
C SER A 59 -0.27 2.62 0.96
N SER A 60 -1.39 2.68 0.25
CA SER A 60 -1.97 3.92 -0.28
C SER A 60 -2.32 4.93 0.82
N TYR A 61 -2.31 6.23 0.52
CA TYR A 61 -2.77 7.28 1.44
C TYR A 61 -4.16 6.99 2.04
N GLU A 62 -5.15 6.59 1.22
CA GLU A 62 -6.51 6.32 1.70
C GLU A 62 -6.55 5.13 2.66
N GLY A 63 -5.75 4.09 2.35
CA GLY A 63 -5.54 2.96 3.24
C GLY A 63 -4.93 3.39 4.57
N ALA A 64 -3.91 4.25 4.54
CA ALA A 64 -3.25 4.77 5.72
C ALA A 64 -4.18 5.58 6.63
N VAL A 65 -5.00 6.47 6.05
CA VAL A 65 -5.99 7.26 6.80
C VAL A 65 -6.98 6.34 7.52
N LEU A 66 -7.46 5.30 6.83
CA LEU A 66 -8.37 4.31 7.41
C LEU A 66 -7.71 3.53 8.55
N LEU A 67 -6.52 2.97 8.33
CA LEU A 67 -5.81 2.20 9.35
C LEU A 67 -5.47 3.04 10.58
N LEU A 68 -5.12 4.32 10.38
CA LEU A 68 -4.85 5.26 11.46
C LEU A 68 -6.13 5.55 12.27
N SER A 69 -7.28 5.75 11.61
CA SER A 69 -8.55 6.00 12.30
C SER A 69 -9.06 4.81 13.10
N GLU A 70 -8.72 3.59 12.67
CA GLU A 70 -9.11 2.34 13.33
C GLU A 70 -8.09 1.88 14.39
N GLY A 71 -6.96 2.59 14.55
CA GLY A 71 -5.92 2.24 15.51
C GLY A 71 -5.08 1.02 15.12
N PHE A 72 -5.08 0.63 13.84
CA PHE A 72 -4.32 -0.50 13.30
C PHE A 72 -2.93 -0.13 12.80
N ALA A 73 -2.61 1.16 12.76
CA ALA A 73 -1.30 1.64 12.41
C ALA A 73 -1.00 2.96 13.12
N GLU A 74 0.29 3.23 13.30
CA GLU A 74 0.81 4.38 14.01
C GLU A 74 1.78 5.19 13.18
N ARG A 75 1.79 6.50 13.43
CA ARG A 75 2.65 7.47 12.76
C ARG A 75 3.95 7.62 13.53
N GLY A 76 5.06 7.26 12.89
CA GLY A 76 6.41 7.47 13.37
C GLY A 76 7.14 8.60 12.64
N SER A 77 8.32 8.97 13.12
CA SER A 77 9.26 9.77 12.33
C SER A 77 10.70 9.55 12.77
N PHE A 78 11.64 9.77 11.86
CA PHE A 78 13.07 9.74 12.16
C PHE A 78 13.85 10.74 11.29
N VAL A 79 15.07 11.08 11.73
CA VAL A 79 15.98 11.94 10.99
C VAL A 79 16.97 11.08 10.20
N VAL A 80 17.05 11.32 8.89
CA VAL A 80 17.98 10.64 8.00
C VAL A 80 19.41 11.04 8.37
N ARG A 81 20.27 10.05 8.61
CA ARG A 81 21.65 10.29 9.08
C ARG A 81 22.65 10.47 7.96
N ARG A 82 22.48 9.77 6.83
CA ARG A 82 23.48 9.69 5.74
C ARG A 82 22.78 9.74 4.38
N GLY A 83 23.56 10.06 3.34
CA GLY A 83 23.07 10.13 1.96
C GLY A 83 22.44 11.48 1.59
N PRO A 84 21.80 11.57 0.40
CA PRO A 84 21.31 12.82 -0.18
C PRO A 84 20.26 13.56 0.65
N LEU A 85 19.53 12.83 1.52
CA LEU A 85 18.48 13.39 2.38
C LEU A 85 18.93 13.60 3.83
N SER A 86 20.25 13.56 4.12
CA SER A 86 20.77 13.75 5.49
C SER A 86 20.23 15.02 6.14
N GLY A 87 19.81 14.91 7.40
CA GLY A 87 19.21 15.99 8.18
C GLY A 87 17.71 16.22 7.93
N ARG A 88 17.09 15.53 6.97
CA ARG A 88 15.64 15.57 6.75
C ARG A 88 14.93 14.65 7.73
N THR A 89 13.80 15.13 8.26
CA THR A 89 12.85 14.29 9.00
C THR A 89 11.93 13.60 8.00
N VAL A 90 11.79 12.29 8.14
CA VAL A 90 10.86 11.47 7.36
C VAL A 90 9.81 10.90 8.28
N VAL A 91 8.54 11.01 7.87
CA VAL A 91 7.39 10.41 8.54
C VAL A 91 7.23 8.98 8.03
N THR A 92 7.06 8.05 8.96
CA THR A 92 6.85 6.62 8.70
C THR A 92 5.49 6.20 9.22
N PHE A 93 5.04 5.04 8.75
CA PHE A 93 3.75 4.49 9.12
C PHE A 93 3.91 2.99 9.34
N ASP A 94 3.77 2.57 10.59
CA ASP A 94 4.06 1.20 11.00
C ASP A 94 2.78 0.55 11.56
N PRO A 95 2.56 -0.75 11.37
CA PRO A 95 1.44 -1.45 12.00
C PRO A 95 1.48 -1.29 13.53
N SER A 96 0.34 -1.01 14.15
CA SER A 96 0.23 -1.03 15.61
C SER A 96 0.23 -2.48 16.11
N PRO A 97 0.47 -2.72 17.42
CA PRO A 97 0.29 -4.04 18.00
C PRO A 97 -1.11 -4.63 17.74
N GLU A 98 -2.15 -3.80 17.80
CA GLU A 98 -3.53 -4.18 17.51
C GLU A 98 -3.72 -4.56 16.04
N GLY A 99 -3.13 -3.78 15.11
CA GLY A 99 -3.16 -4.10 13.69
C GLY A 99 -2.44 -5.40 13.37
N GLN A 100 -1.26 -5.63 13.97
CA GLN A 100 -0.53 -6.88 13.81
C GLN A 100 -1.32 -8.08 14.33
N SER A 101 -1.88 -7.97 15.54
CA SER A 101 -2.71 -9.04 16.13
C SER A 101 -3.92 -9.36 15.25
N TRP A 102 -4.60 -8.33 14.72
CA TRP A 102 -5.76 -8.53 13.85
C TRP A 102 -5.38 -9.18 12.50
N PHE A 103 -4.22 -8.82 11.95
CA PHE A 103 -3.69 -9.49 10.77
C PHE A 103 -3.39 -10.97 11.02
N ASP A 104 -2.77 -11.30 12.15
CA ASP A 104 -2.46 -12.68 12.52
C ASP A 104 -3.75 -13.51 12.68
N ASP A 105 -4.76 -12.97 13.36
CA ASP A 105 -6.08 -13.60 13.52
C ASP A 105 -6.75 -13.87 12.17
N ILE A 106 -6.69 -12.90 11.25
CA ILE A 106 -7.25 -13.05 9.90
C ILE A 106 -6.48 -14.07 9.09
N ARG A 107 -5.15 -14.05 9.17
CA ARG A 107 -4.29 -15.00 8.46
C ARG A 107 -4.56 -16.42 8.90
N GLU A 108 -4.78 -16.64 10.20
CA GLU A 108 -5.21 -17.93 10.73
C GLU A 108 -6.62 -18.29 10.27
N TRP A 109 -7.59 -17.37 10.42
CA TRP A 109 -8.99 -17.65 10.09
C TRP A 109 -9.27 -17.85 8.60
N LYS A 110 -8.47 -17.21 7.74
CA LYS A 110 -8.55 -17.27 6.27
C LYS A 110 -7.32 -17.92 5.65
N GLN A 111 -6.66 -18.81 6.40
CA GLN A 111 -5.44 -19.49 5.93
C GLN A 111 -5.63 -20.10 4.53
N ASP A 112 -6.80 -20.67 4.26
CA ASP A 112 -7.15 -21.24 2.96
C ASP A 112 -7.15 -20.24 1.80
N LEU A 113 -7.39 -18.95 2.04
CA LEU A 113 -7.25 -17.89 1.03
C LEU A 113 -5.79 -17.45 0.87
N PHE A 114 -5.04 -17.34 1.97
CA PHE A 114 -3.61 -17.01 1.94
C PHE A 114 -2.80 -18.09 1.22
N ASP A 115 -3.09 -19.36 1.50
CA ASP A 115 -2.47 -20.53 0.86
C ASP A 115 -2.89 -20.68 -0.60
N ALA A 116 -4.08 -20.16 -0.97
CA ALA A 116 -4.59 -20.22 -2.33
C ALA A 116 -4.08 -19.08 -3.25
N GLY A 117 -3.17 -18.22 -2.76
CA GLY A 117 -2.54 -17.17 -3.57
C GLY A 117 -2.91 -15.74 -3.19
N LEU A 118 -3.65 -15.50 -2.10
CA LEU A 118 -3.90 -14.11 -1.64
C LEU A 118 -2.59 -13.42 -1.22
N THR A 119 -1.65 -14.16 -0.63
CA THR A 119 -0.31 -13.61 -0.33
C THR A 119 0.35 -13.12 -1.61
N ASP A 120 0.36 -13.99 -2.63
CA ASP A 120 0.97 -13.70 -3.94
C ASP A 120 0.31 -12.49 -4.58
N LEU A 121 -1.03 -12.42 -4.60
CA LEU A 121 -1.79 -11.26 -5.08
C LEU A 121 -1.30 -9.94 -4.46
N VAL A 122 -1.08 -9.93 -3.14
CA VAL A 122 -0.63 -8.74 -2.43
C VAL A 122 0.84 -8.47 -2.71
N THR A 123 1.69 -9.49 -2.81
CA THR A 123 3.14 -9.30 -3.07
C THR A 123 3.49 -9.10 -4.55
N ASP A 124 2.56 -9.37 -5.46
CA ASP A 124 2.64 -9.13 -6.91
C ASP A 124 2.39 -7.67 -7.28
N THR A 125 1.95 -6.85 -6.33
CA THR A 125 1.87 -5.39 -6.49
C THR A 125 2.39 -4.72 -5.22
N PHE A 126 3.37 -3.81 -5.33
CA PHE A 126 3.94 -3.21 -4.13
C PHE A 126 2.88 -2.40 -3.36
N VAL A 127 2.23 -1.46 -4.06
CA VAL A 127 1.06 -0.69 -3.60
C VAL A 127 0.25 -0.26 -4.81
N VAL A 128 -1.09 -0.25 -4.69
CA VAL A 128 -1.98 0.44 -5.64
C VAL A 128 -2.30 1.84 -5.11
N ASP A 129 -1.71 2.85 -5.73
CA ASP A 129 -1.83 4.26 -5.37
C ASP A 129 -2.77 4.99 -6.34
N ASN A 130 -3.73 5.75 -5.82
CA ASN A 130 -4.68 6.52 -6.63
C ASN A 130 -4.11 7.86 -7.14
N GLY A 131 -2.82 8.11 -6.95
CA GLY A 131 -2.15 9.36 -7.27
C GLY A 131 -2.11 10.35 -6.11
N HIS A 132 -2.50 9.92 -4.90
CA HIS A 132 -2.47 10.73 -3.68
C HIS A 132 -1.23 10.47 -2.83
N GLY A 133 -0.41 9.50 -3.21
CA GLY A 133 0.82 9.12 -2.53
C GLY A 133 0.65 7.88 -1.67
N VAL A 134 1.77 7.48 -1.08
CA VAL A 134 1.87 6.25 -0.30
C VAL A 134 2.49 6.53 1.06
N VAL A 135 2.16 5.69 2.03
CA VAL A 135 2.87 5.61 3.30
C VAL A 135 3.74 4.36 3.29
N ALA A 136 4.79 4.37 4.10
CA ALA A 136 5.69 3.23 4.21
C ALA A 136 6.18 3.06 5.65
N THR A 137 6.42 1.80 6.02
CA THR A 137 7.04 1.42 7.30
C THR A 137 8.44 2.01 7.39
N ARG A 138 8.94 2.14 8.61
CA ARG A 138 10.30 2.63 8.81
C ARG A 138 11.33 1.77 8.07
N THR A 139 11.19 0.45 8.17
CA THR A 139 12.06 -0.50 7.48
C THR A 139 12.06 -0.25 5.98
N MET A 140 10.88 -0.05 5.39
CA MET A 140 10.76 0.22 3.95
C MET A 140 11.42 1.54 3.53
N VAL A 141 11.23 2.60 4.32
CA VAL A 141 11.88 3.89 4.06
C VAL A 141 13.40 3.76 4.17
N GLU A 142 13.91 3.04 5.16
CA GLU A 142 15.35 2.80 5.32
C GLU A 142 15.93 2.01 4.13
N ILE A 143 15.23 0.97 3.64
CA ILE A 143 15.58 0.25 2.41
C ILE A 143 15.64 1.20 1.21
N ALA A 144 14.58 2.00 1.01
CA ALA A 144 14.48 2.92 -0.11
C ALA A 144 15.60 3.97 -0.11
N LEU A 145 15.99 4.45 1.07
CA LEU A 145 17.13 5.35 1.22
C LEU A 145 18.46 4.68 0.88
N GLU A 146 18.63 3.40 1.25
CA GLU A 146 19.85 2.63 0.99
C GLU A 146 20.04 2.33 -0.50
N ILE A 147 18.98 1.87 -1.17
CA ILE A 147 19.04 1.52 -2.59
C ILE A 147 18.86 2.73 -3.50
N GLY A 148 18.45 3.89 -2.97
CA GLY A 148 18.22 5.10 -3.76
C GLY A 148 16.94 5.04 -4.59
N ASP A 149 15.88 4.47 -4.02
CA ASP A 149 14.56 4.37 -4.62
C ASP A 149 13.83 5.72 -4.58
N GLY A 150 14.14 6.56 -5.55
CA GLY A 150 13.56 7.90 -5.65
C GLY A 150 12.07 7.86 -5.99
N ALA A 151 11.62 6.83 -6.70
CA ALA A 151 10.22 6.68 -7.07
C ALA A 151 9.31 6.45 -5.85
N LEU A 152 9.72 5.64 -4.87
CA LEU A 152 8.99 5.51 -3.62
C LEU A 152 9.08 6.79 -2.77
N LEU A 153 10.30 7.29 -2.54
CA LEU A 153 10.54 8.41 -1.62
C LEU A 153 9.78 9.69 -2.02
N LYS A 154 9.68 10.00 -3.32
CA LYS A 154 8.93 11.17 -3.82
C LYS A 154 7.43 11.08 -3.57
N ARG A 155 6.89 9.87 -3.46
CA ARG A 155 5.46 9.62 -3.23
C ARG A 155 5.11 9.50 -1.75
N LEU A 156 6.10 9.49 -0.85
CA LEU A 156 5.83 9.42 0.57
C LEU A 156 5.03 10.64 1.03
N VAL A 157 3.94 10.37 1.73
CA VAL A 157 3.04 11.37 2.32
C VAL A 157 2.96 11.20 3.83
N ASP A 158 2.52 12.24 4.52
CA ASP A 158 2.09 12.14 5.91
C ASP A 158 0.56 11.99 5.91
N PRO A 159 -0.03 10.91 6.44
CA PRO A 159 -1.47 10.72 6.45
C PRO A 159 -2.21 11.79 7.28
N ALA A 160 -1.51 12.50 8.17
CA ALA A 160 -2.05 13.64 8.92
C ALA A 160 -1.99 14.97 8.13
N ALA A 161 -1.30 15.03 7.00
CA ALA A 161 -1.23 16.20 6.14
C ALA A 161 -2.40 16.26 5.15
N PRO A 162 -2.67 17.44 4.53
CA PRO A 162 -3.66 17.56 3.48
C PRO A 162 -3.40 16.57 2.32
N LEU A 163 -4.49 16.09 1.71
CA LEU A 163 -4.47 15.16 0.60
C LEU A 163 -3.51 15.59 -0.52
N GLY A 164 -2.66 14.66 -0.98
CA GLY A 164 -1.73 14.87 -2.09
C GLY A 164 -0.48 15.69 -1.76
N VAL A 165 -0.26 16.06 -0.49
CA VAL A 165 0.95 16.75 -0.06
C VAL A 165 2.04 15.73 0.29
N CYS A 166 3.00 15.55 -0.62
CA CYS A 166 4.19 14.74 -0.38
C CYS A 166 5.14 15.38 0.65
N GLN A 167 5.98 14.55 1.27
CA GLN A 167 6.97 14.97 2.28
C GLN A 167 8.14 15.79 1.70
N GLY A 168 8.16 16.05 0.39
CA GLY A 168 9.22 16.83 -0.27
C GLY A 168 10.58 16.13 -0.22
N LEU A 169 10.58 14.80 -0.35
CA LEU A 169 11.77 13.97 -0.43
C LEU A 169 12.10 13.74 -1.91
N ASP A 170 12.87 14.63 -2.50
CA ASP A 170 13.26 14.54 -3.90
C ASP A 170 14.70 14.05 -4.02
N ILE A 171 14.86 12.83 -4.53
CA ILE A 171 16.15 12.29 -4.95
C ILE A 171 16.06 11.77 -6.37
N GLU A 172 17.18 11.78 -7.09
CA GLU A 172 17.27 11.10 -8.38
C GLU A 172 17.01 9.60 -8.19
N ASP A 173 16.18 9.03 -9.06
CA ASP A 173 15.89 7.60 -9.01
C ASP A 173 17.10 6.83 -9.55
N ARG A 174 17.66 5.94 -8.73
CA ARG A 174 18.93 5.26 -9.02
C ARG A 174 18.80 3.76 -9.23
N VAL A 175 17.61 3.22 -9.01
CA VAL A 175 17.36 1.78 -9.09
C VAL A 175 16.22 1.44 -10.01
N MET A 176 16.42 0.36 -10.77
CA MET A 176 15.38 -0.24 -11.58
C MET A 176 14.43 -1.07 -10.68
N PRO A 177 13.18 -1.33 -11.10
CA PRO A 177 12.22 -2.14 -10.34
C PRO A 177 12.77 -3.49 -9.87
N GLU A 178 13.66 -4.12 -10.63
CA GLU A 178 14.30 -5.40 -10.31
C GLU A 178 15.20 -5.30 -9.07
N ALA A 179 15.94 -4.20 -8.91
CA ALA A 179 16.77 -3.97 -7.74
C ALA A 179 15.93 -3.71 -6.48
N ARG A 180 14.77 -3.05 -6.62
CA ARG A 180 13.79 -2.94 -5.53
C ARG A 180 13.26 -4.33 -5.15
N ARG A 181 12.90 -5.17 -6.11
CA ARG A 181 12.42 -6.54 -5.88
C ARG A 181 13.43 -7.36 -5.06
N GLU A 182 14.70 -7.33 -5.46
CA GLU A 182 15.78 -8.03 -4.75
C GLU A 182 15.95 -7.51 -3.31
N ALA A 183 15.89 -6.19 -3.11
CA ALA A 183 15.96 -5.61 -1.77
C ALA A 183 14.76 -6.02 -0.89
N LEU A 184 13.54 -6.04 -1.45
CA LEU A 184 12.34 -6.49 -0.74
C LEU A 184 12.45 -7.97 -0.32
N GLU A 185 12.92 -8.83 -1.22
CA GLU A 185 13.13 -10.26 -0.98
C GLU A 185 14.17 -10.50 0.12
N GLN A 186 15.28 -9.77 0.07
CA GLN A 186 16.36 -9.89 1.06
C GLN A 186 15.97 -9.34 2.44
N TRP A 187 15.23 -8.23 2.51
CA TRP A 187 15.06 -7.46 3.76
C TRP A 187 13.73 -7.71 4.48
N LEU A 188 12.69 -8.15 3.77
CA LEU A 188 11.40 -8.50 4.36
C LEU A 188 11.21 -10.03 4.53
N GLY A 189 12.22 -10.84 4.16
CA GLY A 189 12.29 -12.28 4.45
C GLY A 189 11.59 -13.20 3.44
N GLU A 190 11.57 -14.50 3.73
CA GLU A 190 10.93 -15.61 2.97
C GLU A 190 9.40 -15.49 2.95
N SER A 191 8.88 -14.39 2.42
CA SER A 191 7.58 -14.40 1.77
C SER A 191 7.80 -15.06 0.40
N ALA A 192 6.78 -15.69 -0.18
CA ALA A 192 6.83 -16.27 -1.53
C ALA A 192 7.57 -15.35 -2.54
N PRO A 193 8.15 -15.91 -3.63
CA PRO A 193 8.92 -15.12 -4.60
C PRO A 193 8.17 -13.85 -4.99
N ARG A 194 8.70 -12.69 -4.58
CA ARG A 194 8.03 -11.41 -4.83
C ARG A 194 8.16 -11.09 -6.31
N SER A 195 7.05 -11.06 -7.03
CA SER A 195 7.05 -10.73 -8.46
C SER A 195 6.86 -9.23 -8.72
N GLY A 196 6.25 -8.49 -7.76
CA GLY A 196 5.80 -7.12 -7.95
C GLY A 196 6.42 -6.08 -7.04
N ALA A 197 7.47 -5.41 -7.53
CA ALA A 197 8.03 -4.23 -6.86
C ALA A 197 7.39 -2.91 -7.33
N ALA A 198 6.41 -2.95 -8.24
CA ALA A 198 5.86 -1.76 -8.88
C ALA A 198 4.79 -1.06 -8.01
N ILE A 199 4.91 0.26 -7.90
CA ILE A 199 3.83 1.12 -7.41
C ILE A 199 2.88 1.34 -8.60
N VAL A 200 1.66 0.82 -8.50
CA VAL A 200 0.64 1.00 -9.54
C VAL A 200 -0.04 2.34 -9.33
N ASP A 201 0.31 3.35 -10.14
CA ASP A 201 -0.25 4.69 -10.07
C ASP A 201 -1.48 4.85 -10.97
N LEU A 202 -2.66 4.88 -10.35
CA LEU A 202 -3.94 5.12 -11.03
C LEU A 202 -4.24 6.60 -11.23
N GLY A 203 -3.43 7.53 -10.72
CA GLY A 203 -3.68 8.97 -10.77
C GLY A 203 -3.78 9.53 -12.21
N GLY A 204 -3.06 8.95 -13.17
CA GLY A 204 -3.18 9.30 -14.59
C GLY A 204 -4.47 8.78 -15.24
N VAL A 205 -4.87 7.55 -14.87
CA VAL A 205 -6.10 6.90 -15.35
C VAL A 205 -7.33 7.64 -14.81
N LEU A 206 -7.34 7.98 -13.52
CA LEU A 206 -8.45 8.67 -12.86
C LEU A 206 -8.65 10.10 -13.36
N ARG A 207 -7.58 10.81 -13.76
CA ARG A 207 -7.69 12.14 -14.41
C ARG A 207 -8.33 12.07 -15.81
N GLY A 208 -8.16 10.95 -16.52
CA GLY A 208 -8.81 10.69 -17.82
C GLY A 208 -10.32 10.50 -17.73
N PHE A 209 -10.84 10.11 -16.57
CA PHE A 209 -12.29 9.99 -16.29
C PHE A 209 -12.93 11.32 -15.86
N SER A 210 -12.43 12.44 -16.37
CA SER A 210 -13.13 13.74 -16.33
C SER A 210 -14.39 13.66 -17.20
N VAL A 211 -15.40 12.91 -16.74
CA VAL A 211 -16.71 12.85 -17.39
C VAL A 211 -17.36 14.21 -17.17
N ARG A 212 -17.63 14.89 -18.30
CA ARG A 212 -18.42 16.11 -18.38
C ARG A 212 -19.64 15.98 -17.46
N VAL A 213 -19.74 16.90 -16.52
CA VAL A 213 -21.00 17.16 -15.82
C VAL A 213 -21.89 17.88 -16.82
N GLU A 214 -22.84 17.15 -17.40
CA GLU A 214 -24.11 17.71 -17.90
C GLU A 214 -25.22 17.33 -16.93
#